data_AF-A0A1V5PAI2-F1
#
_entry.id   AF-A0A1V5PAI2-F1
#
_cell.length_a   1.000
_cell.length_b   1.000
_cell.length_c   1.000
_cell.angle_alpha   90.00
_cell.angle_beta   90.00
_cell.angle_gamma   90.00
#
_symmetry.space_group_name_H-M   'P 1'
#
loop_
_entity.id
_entity.type
_entity.pdbx_description
1 polymer ?
#
loop_
_entity_poly.entity_id
_entity_poly.type
_entity_poly.pdbx_seq_one_letter_code
_entity_poly.pdbx_strand_id
1 'polypeptide(L)' 'MRDEKVVLFADVLGAGTYEYSYTFRATLPGEYRVIPTVAKEFYFPEVFGRSDGRLLTIAE' A
#
# COMPACT_ATOMS: atom_id res chain seq x y z
N MET A 1 7.96 -6.11 8.81
CA MET A 1 8.02 -4.98 7.85
C MET A 1 9.14 -5.28 6.88
N ARG A 2 8.93 -5.19 5.57
CA ARG A 2 10.03 -5.32 4.60
C ARG A 2 10.55 -3.93 4.29
N ASP A 3 11.85 -3.78 4.05
CA ASP A 3 12.44 -2.48 3.70
C ASP A 3 11.79 -1.88 2.44
N GLU A 4 11.37 -2.73 1.51
CA GLU A 4 10.76 -2.31 0.23
C GLU A 4 9.24 -2.07 0.30
N LYS A 5 8.53 -2.67 1.27
CA LYS A 5 7.06 -2.64 1.32
C LYS A 5 6.46 -2.99 2.67
N VAL A 6 5.29 -2.43 2.93
CA VAL A 6 4.39 -2.84 4.00
C VAL A 6 3.39 -3.86 3.44
N VAL A 7 3.17 -4.95 4.16
CA VAL A 7 2.16 -5.96 3.81
C VAL A 7 1.36 -6.28 5.04
N LEU A 8 0.03 -6.34 4.87
CA LEU A 8 -0.93 -6.68 5.92
C LEU A 8 -1.63 -7.97 5.52
N PHE A 9 -1.96 -8.78 6.52
CA PHE A 9 -2.69 -10.04 6.36
C PHE A 9 -3.79 -10.12 7.40
N ALA A 10 -4.92 -10.70 7.00
CA ALA A 10 -6.02 -11.07 7.89
C ALA A 10 -6.52 -12.44 7.45
N ASP A 11 -6.73 -13.35 8.40
CA ASP A 11 -7.26 -14.68 8.10
C ASP A 11 -8.72 -14.61 7.62
N VAL A 12 -9.48 -13.64 8.15
CA VAL A 12 -10.85 -13.33 7.76
C VAL A 12 -11.04 -11.82 7.76
N LEU A 13 -11.65 -11.30 6.70
CA LEU A 13 -12.07 -9.90 6.60
C LEU A 13 -13.53 -9.86 6.20
N GLY A 14 -14.39 -9.29 7.04
CA GLY A 14 -15.81 -9.18 6.75
C GLY A 14 -16.12 -8.13 5.69
N ALA A 15 -17.37 -8.07 5.26
CA ALA A 15 -17.84 -6.96 4.43
C ALA A 15 -17.75 -5.64 5.22
N GLY A 16 -17.08 -4.64 4.65
CA GLY A 16 -16.90 -3.35 5.29
C GLY A 16 -15.81 -2.50 4.61
N THR A 17 -15.62 -1.29 5.12
CA THR A 17 -14.52 -0.40 4.74
C THR A 17 -13.51 -0.36 5.87
N TYR A 18 -12.24 -0.60 5.54
CA TYR A 18 -11.14 -0.64 6.50
C TYR A 18 -10.14 0.44 6.16
N GLU A 19 -9.72 1.20 7.16
CA GLU A 19 -8.68 2.22 7.03
C GLU A 19 -7.41 1.77 7.75
N TYR A 20 -6.27 1.95 7.10
CA TYR A 20 -4.97 1.67 7.68
C TYR A 20 -4.04 2.87 7.47
N SER A 21 -3.63 3.49 8.58
CA SER A 21 -2.64 4.56 8.59
C SER A 21 -1.27 4.00 8.94
N TYR A 22 -0.24 4.44 8.22
CA TYR A 22 1.15 4.13 8.55
C TYR A 22 2.02 5.38 8.42
N THR A 23 3.09 5.42 9.21
CA THR A 23 4.12 6.45 9.12
C THR A 23 5.38 5.87 8.51
N PHE A 24 6.08 6.66 7.71
CA PHE A 24 7.41 6.34 7.21
C PHE A 24 8.30 7.58 7.27
N ARG A 25 9.61 7.38 7.30
CA ARG A 25 10.59 8.47 7.25
C ARG A 25 11.15 8.59 5.83
N ALA A 26 10.95 9.75 5.20
CA ALA A 26 11.64 10.09 3.97
C ALA A 26 13.08 10.51 4.29
N THR A 27 14.05 9.99 3.54
CA THR A 27 15.50 10.20 3.82
C THR A 27 16.26 10.88 2.69
N LEU A 28 15.73 10.85 1.47
CA LEU A 28 16.38 11.40 0.28
C LEU A 28 15.39 12.32 -0.46
N PRO A 29 15.76 13.59 -0.75
CA PRO A 29 14.97 14.46 -1.61
C PRO A 29 14.88 13.93 -3.04
N GLY A 30 13.75 14.17 -3.70
CA GLY A 30 13.53 13.76 -5.08
C GLY A 30 12.07 13.46 -5.44
N GLU A 31 11.86 13.08 -6.70
CA GLU A 31 10.56 12.66 -7.22
C GLU A 31 10.49 11.14 -7.37
N TYR A 32 9.45 10.54 -6.79
CA TYR A 32 9.26 9.10 -6.73
C TYR A 32 7.92 8.72 -7.33
N ARG A 33 7.93 7.72 -8.23
CA ARG A 33 6.70 7.10 -8.72
C ARG A 33 6.26 6.03 -7.73
N VAL A 34 5.20 6.31 -6.99
CA VAL A 34 4.65 5.41 -5.97
C VAL A 34 3.94 4.25 -6.68
N ILE A 35 4.37 3.04 -6.36
CA ILE A 35 3.70 1.82 -6.81
C ILE A 35 2.32 1.80 -6.14
N PRO A 36 1.22 1.62 -6.91
CA PRO A 36 -0.11 1.58 -6.31
C PRO A 36 -0.26 0.42 -5.32
N THR A 37 -1.01 0.67 -4.25
CA THR A 37 -1.36 -0.36 -3.28
C THR A 37 -2.27 -1.39 -3.93
N VAL A 38 -2.03 -2.66 -3.62
CA VAL A 38 -2.84 -3.79 -4.09
C VAL A 38 -3.42 -4.52 -2.89
N ALA A 39 -4.72 -4.78 -2.93
CA ALA A 39 -5.42 -5.68 -2.04
C ALA A 39 -5.98 -6.84 -2.88
N LYS A 40 -5.83 -8.08 -2.40
CA LYS A 40 -6.36 -9.26 -3.08
C LYS A 40 -6.63 -10.36 -2.08
N GLU A 41 -7.57 -11.22 -2.42
CA GLU A 41 -7.73 -12.48 -1.70
C GLU A 41 -6.65 -13.47 -2.13
N PHE A 42 -6.16 -14.26 -1.17
CA PHE A 42 -5.11 -15.25 -1.43
C PHE A 42 -5.61 -16.42 -2.28
N TYR A 43 -6.84 -16.85 -2.03
CA TYR A 43 -7.44 -18.03 -2.65
C TYR A 43 -8.37 -17.70 -3.83
N PHE A 44 -8.80 -16.44 -3.96
CA PHE A 44 -9.68 -15.94 -5.03
C PHE A 44 -9.03 -14.71 -5.67
N PRO A 45 -7.95 -14.87 -6.46
CA PRO A 45 -7.16 -13.75 -7.00
C PRO A 45 -7.93 -12.83 -7.96
N GLU A 46 -9.06 -13.27 -8.50
CA GLU A 46 -10.00 -12.45 -9.26
C GLU A 46 -10.67 -11.37 -8.41
N VAL A 47 -10.71 -11.55 -7.08
CA VAL A 47 -11.16 -10.54 -6.12
C VAL A 47 -9.95 -9.71 -5.71
N PHE A 48 -9.77 -8.59 -6.41
CA PHE A 48 -8.69 -7.65 -6.12
C PHE A 48 -9.13 -6.20 -6.32
N GLY A 49 -8.39 -5.31 -5.65
CA GLY A 49 -8.48 -3.88 -5.81
C GLY A 49 -7.08 -3.28 -5.90
N ARG A 50 -6.98 -2.15 -6.61
CA ARG A 50 -5.75 -1.39 -6.75
C ARG A 50 -6.06 0.09 -6.52
N SER A 51 -5.21 0.78 -5.78
CA SER A 51 -5.30 2.23 -5.66
C SER A 51 -4.84 2.92 -6.94
N ASP A 52 -4.99 4.24 -6.99
CA ASP A 52 -4.31 5.03 -8.01
C ASP A 52 -2.80 5.05 -7.78
N GLY A 53 -2.07 5.31 -8.87
CA GLY A 53 -0.65 5.67 -8.80
C GLY A 53 -0.48 7.14 -8.44
N ARG A 54 0.68 7.46 -7.86
CA ARG A 54 0.98 8.82 -7.41
C ARG A 54 2.43 9.18 -7.68
N LEU A 55 2.68 10.45 -8.03
CA LEU A 55 3.99 11.06 -7.91
C LEU A 55 4.16 11.62 -6.49
N LEU A 56 5.21 11.20 -5.80
CA LEU A 56 5.58 11.67 -4.46
C LEU A 56 6.85 12.50 -4.58
N THR A 57 6.76 13.77 -4.18
CA THR A 57 7.91 14.67 -4.10
C THR A 57 8.34 14.80 -2.66
N ILE A 58 9.63 14.53 -2.39
CA ILE A 58 10.27 14.80 -1.11
C ILE A 58 11.12 16.06 -1.29
N ALA A 59 10.74 17.12 -0.56
CA ALA A 59 11.48 18.37 -0.50
C ALA A 59 12.62 18.30 0.53
N GLU A 60 13.57 19.23 0.42
CA GLU A 60 14.61 19.49 1.43
C GLU A 60 14.03 20.12 2.70
#